data_AF-A0A966SGA3-F1
#
_entry.id   AF-A0A966SGA3-F1
#
_cell.length_a   1.000
_cell.length_b   1.000
_cell.length_c   1.000
_cell.angle_alpha   90.00
_cell.angle_beta   90.00
_cell.angle_gamma   90.00
#
_symmetry.space_group_name_H-M   'P 1'
#
loop_
_entity.id
_entity.type
_entity.pdbx_description
1 polymer ?
#
loop_
_entity_poly.entity_id
_entity_poly.type
_entity_poly.pdbx_seq_one_letter_code
_entity_poly.pdbx_strand_id
1 'polypeptide(L)' 'MSAVMELPRVFELPDDVSEWDDKLYFTFLQDHQFGYQTLLDELKARGQEHSAEYLHWLEQFKAVEHFLARDFNRRYHQG' A
#
# COMPACT_ATOMS: atom_id res chain seq x y z
N MET A 1 19.80 -9.39 -3.00
CA MET A 1 18.85 -9.71 -4.08
C MET A 1 17.54 -9.09 -3.66
N SER A 2 17.29 -7.83 -4.04
CA SER A 2 15.98 -7.22 -3.77
C SER A 2 15.01 -7.91 -4.71
N ALA A 3 14.17 -8.80 -4.17
CA ALA A 3 12.98 -9.21 -4.89
C ALA A 3 12.19 -7.93 -5.14
N VAL A 4 12.24 -7.42 -6.36
CA VAL A 4 11.34 -6.37 -6.80
C VAL A 4 9.98 -7.06 -6.76
N MET A 5 9.25 -6.90 -5.66
CA MET A 5 7.83 -7.27 -5.67
C MET A 5 7.22 -6.51 -6.84
N GLU A 6 6.62 -7.24 -7.77
CA GLU A 6 5.85 -6.61 -8.84
C GLU A 6 4.61 -6.00 -8.19
N LEU A 7 4.71 -4.72 -7.81
CA LEU A 7 3.61 -4.01 -7.17
C LEU A 7 2.48 -3.82 -8.18
N PRO A 8 1.23 -4.13 -7.79
CA PRO A 8 0.11 -3.96 -8.70
C PRO A 8 -0.13 -2.47 -8.97
N ARG A 9 -0.47 -2.14 -10.23
CA ARG A 9 -0.80 -0.78 -10.66
C ARG A 9 -2.09 -0.25 -10.02
N VAL A 10 -2.96 -1.14 -9.60
CA VAL A 10 -4.17 -0.82 -8.86
C VAL A 10 -4.15 -1.66 -7.59
N PHE A 11 -4.20 -0.99 -6.44
CA PHE A 11 -4.25 -1.69 -5.17
C PHE A 11 -5.65 -2.24 -4.94
N GLU A 12 -5.76 -3.56 -4.80
CA GLU A 12 -6.98 -4.27 -4.45
C GLU A 12 -6.65 -5.36 -3.43
N LEU A 13 -7.60 -5.64 -2.53
CA LEU A 13 -7.48 -6.81 -1.66
C LEU A 13 -7.81 -8.07 -2.47
N PRO A 14 -7.03 -9.15 -2.32
CA PRO A 14 -7.36 -10.44 -2.94
C PRO A 14 -8.71 -10.99 -2.49
N ASP A 15 -9.36 -11.80 -3.33
CA ASP A 15 -10.67 -12.40 -3.01
C ASP A 15 -10.61 -13.32 -1.77
N ASP A 16 -9.46 -13.95 -1.54
CA ASP A 16 -9.19 -14.85 -0.41
C ASP A 16 -8.80 -14.10 0.88
N VAL A 17 -8.80 -12.75 0.87
CA VAL A 17 -8.45 -11.93 2.06
C VAL A 17 -9.29 -12.26 3.29
N SER A 18 -10.51 -12.78 3.10
CA SER A 18 -11.39 -13.21 4.19
C SER A 18 -10.89 -14.45 4.95
N GLU A 19 -10.01 -15.23 4.35
CA GLU A 19 -9.41 -16.43 4.95
C GLU A 19 -8.09 -16.13 5.67
N TRP A 20 -7.56 -14.91 5.50
CA TRP A 20 -6.27 -14.53 6.03
C TRP A 20 -6.33 -14.30 7.54
N ASP A 21 -5.26 -14.69 8.23
CA ASP A 21 -5.05 -14.26 9.60
C ASP A 21 -4.62 -12.78 9.65
N ASP A 22 -4.74 -12.19 10.85
CA ASP A 22 -4.40 -10.78 11.09
C ASP A 22 -2.95 -10.42 10.74
N LYS A 23 -2.03 -11.40 10.79
CA LYS A 23 -0.63 -11.20 10.47
C LYS A 23 -0.43 -11.14 8.97
N LEU A 24 -0.99 -12.08 8.21
CA LEU A 24 -0.92 -12.11 6.76
C LEU A 24 -1.56 -10.86 6.15
N TYR A 25 -2.74 -10.48 6.63
CA TYR A 25 -3.40 -9.24 6.23
C TYR A 25 -2.53 -8.01 6.48
N PHE A 26 -1.95 -7.89 7.67
CA PHE A 26 -1.13 -6.73 8.01
C PHE A 26 0.18 -6.70 7.21
N THR A 27 0.86 -7.84 7.05
CA THR A 27 2.07 -7.95 6.23
C THR A 27 1.79 -7.55 4.78
N PHE A 28 0.69 -8.03 4.20
CA PHE A 28 0.29 -7.63 2.84
C PHE A 28 0.13 -6.11 2.71
N LEU A 29 -0.58 -5.46 3.64
CA LEU A 29 -0.74 -4.00 3.62
C LEU A 29 0.59 -3.27 3.77
N GLN A 30 1.47 -3.70 4.69
CA GLN A 30 2.78 -3.08 4.90
C GLN A 30 3.68 -3.21 3.66
N ASP A 31 3.72 -4.39 3.06
CA ASP A 31 4.54 -4.65 1.87
C ASP A 31 4.14 -3.71 0.71
N HIS A 32 2.83 -3.50 0.51
CA HIS A 32 2.32 -2.56 -0.50
C HIS A 32 2.59 -1.09 -0.11
N GLN A 33 2.42 -0.73 1.16
CA GLN A 33 2.71 0.61 1.67
C GLN A 33 4.17 0.99 1.39
N PHE A 34 5.13 0.13 1.78
CA PHE A 34 6.55 0.37 1.55
C PHE A 34 6.92 0.33 0.07
N GLY A 35 6.29 -0.56 -0.68
CA GLY A 35 6.46 -0.63 -2.12
C GLY A 35 6.08 0.67 -2.83
N TYR A 36 4.86 1.15 -2.61
CA TYR A 36 4.40 2.41 -3.22
C TYR A 36 5.19 3.62 -2.72
N GLN A 37 5.56 3.65 -1.43
CA GLN A 37 6.43 4.70 -0.89
C GLN A 37 7.78 4.77 -1.61
N THR A 38 8.40 3.61 -1.87
CA THR A 38 9.67 3.53 -2.60
C THR A 38 9.54 4.11 -4.01
N LEU A 39 8.47 3.76 -4.75
CA LEU A 39 8.21 4.32 -6.08
C LEU A 39 8.01 5.84 -6.06
N LEU A 40 7.28 6.35 -5.06
CA LEU A 40 7.07 7.78 -4.87
C LEU A 40 8.39 8.51 -4.59
N ASP A 41 9.25 7.93 -3.75
CA ASP A 41 10.55 8.52 -3.42
C ASP A 41 11.53 8.49 -4.60
N GLU A 42 11.49 7.46 -5.43
CA GLU A 42 12.25 7.42 -6.69
C GLU A 42 11.80 8.51 -7.67
N LEU A 43 10.49 8.70 -7.82
CA LEU A 43 9.93 9.75 -8.69
C LEU A 43 10.25 11.15 -8.15
N LYS A 44 10.18 11.34 -6.83
CA LYS A 44 10.64 12.56 -6.15
C LYS A 44 12.11 12.85 -6.42
N ALA A 45 12.97 11.85 -6.28
CA ALA A 45 14.41 12.00 -6.53
C ALA A 45 14.72 12.42 -7.98
N ARG A 46 13.84 12.08 -8.93
CA ARG A 46 13.90 12.51 -10.34
C ARG A 46 13.21 13.85 -10.62
N GLY A 47 12.63 14.50 -9.61
CA GLY A 47 11.89 15.77 -9.74
C GLY A 47 10.52 15.63 -10.40
N GLN A 48 9.90 14.44 -10.33
CA GLN A 48 8.65 14.10 -11.04
C GLN A 48 7.40 14.16 -10.14
N GLU A 49 7.40 14.93 -9.07
CA GLU A 49 6.31 15.02 -8.07
C GLU A 49 4.96 15.51 -8.63
N HIS A 50 4.97 16.15 -9.79
CA HIS A 50 3.76 16.62 -10.48
C HIS A 50 3.40 15.77 -11.70
N SER A 51 4.14 14.68 -11.96
CA SER A 51 3.85 13.79 -13.07
C SER A 51 2.56 13.00 -12.83
N ALA A 52 1.88 12.62 -13.91
CA ALA A 52 0.73 11.74 -13.85
C ALA A 52 1.08 10.39 -13.18
N GLU A 53 2.31 9.91 -13.37
CA GLU A 53 2.80 8.69 -12.75
C GLU A 53 2.93 8.81 -11.23
N TYR A 54 3.50 9.90 -10.73
CA TYR A 54 3.58 10.16 -9.29
C TYR A 54 2.19 10.27 -8.67
N LEU A 55 1.29 11.03 -9.29
CA LEU A 55 -0.08 11.18 -8.80
C LEU A 55 -0.82 9.85 -8.75
N HIS A 56 -0.66 9.01 -9.77
CA HIS A 56 -1.24 7.66 -9.80
C HIS A 56 -0.73 6.78 -8.66
N TRP A 57 0.59 6.72 -8.44
CA TRP A 57 1.15 5.93 -7.33
C TRP A 57 0.77 6.49 -5.96
N LEU A 58 0.59 7.80 -5.85
CA LEU A 58 0.13 8.46 -4.63
C LEU A 58 -1.31 8.06 -4.30
N GLU A 59 -2.17 7.87 -5.30
CA GLU A 59 -3.52 7.34 -5.12
C GLU A 59 -3.49 5.90 -4.60
N GLN A 60 -2.61 5.04 -5.14
CA GLN A 60 -2.48 3.66 -4.65
C GLN A 60 -1.96 3.61 -3.22
N PHE A 61 -0.95 4.42 -2.89
CA PHE A 61 -0.47 4.57 -1.52
C PHE A 61 -1.58 4.99 -0.57
N LYS A 62 -2.38 6.00 -0.92
CA LYS A 62 -3.54 6.43 -0.11
C LYS A 62 -4.59 5.34 0.05
N ALA A 63 -4.83 4.52 -0.98
CA ALA A 63 -5.74 3.39 -0.86
C ALA A 63 -5.27 2.42 0.24
N VAL A 64 -3.98 2.06 0.26
CA VAL A 64 -3.40 1.21 1.32
C VAL A 64 -3.54 1.85 2.70
N GLU A 65 -3.24 3.14 2.83
CA GLU A 65 -3.40 3.89 4.09
C GLU A 65 -4.84 3.83 4.62
N HIS A 66 -5.84 3.90 3.74
CA HIS A 66 -7.24 3.77 4.13
C HIS A 66 -7.55 2.39 4.74
N PHE A 67 -6.99 1.31 4.18
CA PHE A 67 -7.15 -0.03 4.74
C PHE A 67 -6.43 -0.19 6.09
N LEU A 68 -5.21 0.35 6.22
CA LEU A 68 -4.47 0.35 7.50
C LEU A 68 -5.22 1.13 8.59
N ALA A 69 -5.72 2.33 8.28
CA ALA A 69 -6.48 3.14 9.24
C ALA A 69 -7.79 2.45 9.65
N ARG A 70 -8.47 1.79 8.72
CA ARG A 70 -9.69 1.02 9.02
C ARG A 70 -9.41 -0.16 9.94
N ASP A 71 -8.35 -0.93 9.67
CA ASP A 71 -7.97 -2.06 10.53
C ASP A 71 -7.52 -1.59 11.92
N PHE A 72 -6.75 -0.49 12.00
CA PHE A 72 -6.41 0.13 13.28
C PHE A 72 -7.66 0.52 14.08
N ASN A 73 -8.62 1.21 13.45
CA ASN A 73 -9.87 1.60 14.12
C ASN A 73 -10.68 0.39 14.60
N ARG A 74 -10.74 -0.69 13.79
CA ARG A 74 -11.39 -1.95 14.20
C ARG A 74 -10.74 -2.52 15.47
N ARG A 75 -9.41 -2.54 15.53
CA ARG A 75 -8.66 -3.19 16.62
C ARG A 75 -8.65 -2.37 17.92
N TYR A 76 -8.67 -1.03 17.83
CA TYR A 76 -8.43 -0.17 18.99
C TYR A 76 -9.61 0.71 19.41
N HIS A 77 -10.66 0.81 18.60
CA HIS A 77 -11.82 1.68 18.89
C HIS A 77 -13.18 0.97 18.93
N GLN A 78 -13.25 -0.36 18.70
CA GLN A 78 -14.46 -1.17 18.91
C GLN A 78 -14.45 -1.96 20.24
N GLY A 79 -13.94 -1.35 21.31
CA GLY A 79 -14.05 -1.86 22.69
C GLY A 79 -15.20 -1.22 23.44
#